data_AF-A0A8S0TH24-F1
#
_entry.id   AF-A0A8S0TH24-F1
#
_cell.length_a   1.000
_cell.length_b   1.000
_cell.length_c   1.000
_cell.angle_alpha   90.00
_cell.angle_beta   90.00
_cell.angle_gamma   90.00
#
_symmetry.space_group_name_H-M   'P 1'
#
loop_
_entity.id
_entity.type
_entity.pdbx_description
1 polymer ?
#
loop_
_entity_poly.entity_id
_entity_poly.type
_entity_poly.pdbx_seq_one_letter_code
_entity_poly.pdbx_strand_id
1 'polypeptide(L)'
;FVTYLSALCDNAVEGKNLLHSAINALFSVSISGKSDKDDQREITEVKPSLLWSALYLQELTKGAFESINYMTMPDEHLHYNCLLDTTAKLFQKMYPGEEFFPRTNPSDEFPDDAGSELET
;
A
#
# COMPACT_ATOMS: atom_id res chain seq x y z
N PHE A 1 -0.48 15.04 7.77
CA PHE A 1 0.01 13.65 7.69
C PHE A 1 -1.02 12.80 6.98
N VAL A 2 -0.59 11.73 6.31
CA VAL A 2 -1.48 10.68 5.83
C VAL A 2 -1.13 9.44 6.62
N THR A 3 -2.12 8.82 7.26
CA THR A 3 -1.94 7.63 8.08
C THR A 3 -2.70 6.49 7.45
N TYR A 4 -2.00 5.41 7.14
CA TYR A 4 -2.60 4.17 6.65
C TYR A 4 -2.73 3.18 7.80
N LEU A 5 -3.91 2.61 7.96
CA LEU A 5 -4.21 1.56 8.93
C LEU A 5 -4.76 0.37 8.16
N SER A 6 -4.24 -0.81 8.44
CA SER A 6 -4.72 -2.08 7.89
C SER A 6 -4.91 -3.10 9.01
N ALA A 7 -5.88 -3.97 8.82
CA ALA A 7 -6.13 -5.11 9.69
C ALA A 7 -6.70 -6.25 8.87
N LEU A 8 -6.23 -7.47 9.13
CA LEU A 8 -6.91 -8.68 8.66
C LEU A 8 -8.29 -8.76 9.34
N CYS A 9 -9.30 -9.16 8.58
CA CYS A 9 -10.64 -9.36 9.10
C CYS A 9 -11.38 -10.43 8.29
N ASP A 10 -12.26 -11.17 8.94
CA ASP A 10 -13.07 -12.20 8.28
C ASP A 10 -14.29 -11.60 7.57
N ASN A 11 -14.72 -10.41 8.01
CA ASN A 11 -15.82 -9.68 7.40
C ASN A 11 -15.68 -8.16 7.59
N ALA A 12 -16.44 -7.41 6.79
CA ALA A 12 -16.40 -5.95 6.77
C ALA A 12 -16.75 -5.30 8.12
N VAL A 13 -17.63 -5.91 8.92
CA VAL A 13 -18.07 -5.36 10.21
C VAL A 13 -16.93 -5.41 11.21
N GLU A 14 -16.27 -6.56 11.32
CA GLU A 14 -15.10 -6.75 12.17
C GLU A 14 -13.97 -5.79 11.80
N GLY A 15 -13.59 -5.75 10.51
CA GLY A 15 -12.51 -4.88 10.04
C GLY A 15 -12.78 -3.41 10.33
N LYS A 16 -14.01 -2.95 10.09
CA LYS A 16 -14.42 -1.58 10.42
C LYS A 16 -14.30 -1.27 11.91
N ASN A 17 -14.70 -2.19 12.78
CA ASN A 17 -14.63 -2.01 14.23
C ASN A 17 -13.19 -1.93 14.74
N LEU A 18 -12.28 -2.75 14.20
CA LEU A 18 -10.86 -2.70 14.51
C LEU A 18 -10.25 -1.35 14.10
N LEU A 19 -10.50 -0.92 12.86
CA LEU A 19 -9.96 0.35 12.35
C LEU A 19 -10.54 1.56 13.09
N HIS A 20 -11.83 1.58 13.41
CA HIS A 20 -12.43 2.63 14.23
C HIS A 20 -11.82 2.71 15.62
N SER A 21 -11.56 1.57 16.27
CA SER A 21 -10.90 1.53 17.58
C SER A 21 -9.51 2.17 17.52
N ALA A 22 -8.71 1.82 16.49
CA ALA A 22 -7.40 2.42 16.27
C ALA A 22 -7.47 3.92 15.98
N ILE A 23 -8.41 4.36 15.13
CA ILE A 23 -8.61 5.78 14.81
C ILE A 23 -8.95 6.58 16.07
N ASN A 24 -9.88 6.10 16.91
CA ASN A 24 -10.26 6.78 18.16
C ASN A 24 -9.13 6.79 19.20
N ALA A 25 -8.26 5.77 19.18
CA ALA A 25 -7.08 5.73 20.03
C ALA A 25 -6.03 6.75 19.58
N LEU A 26 -5.83 6.96 18.28
CA LEU A 26 -4.75 7.77 17.73
C LEU A 26 -5.14 9.24 17.46
N PHE A 27 -6.41 9.52 17.16
CA PHE A 27 -6.86 10.84 16.69
C PHE A 27 -7.98 11.42 17.56
N SER A 28 -8.08 12.75 17.57
CA SER A 28 -9.29 13.44 18.03
C SER A 28 -10.31 13.48 16.89
N VAL A 29 -11.45 12.83 17.11
CA VAL A 29 -12.56 12.79 16.15
C VAL A 29 -13.55 13.89 16.51
N SER A 30 -13.56 14.96 15.73
CA SER A 30 -14.50 16.07 15.90
C SER A 30 -15.90 15.61 15.48
N ILE A 31 -16.74 15.22 16.43
CA ILE A 31 -18.15 14.95 16.17
C ILE A 31 -18.83 16.31 16.02
N SER A 32 -19.17 16.69 14.78
CA SER A 32 -19.97 17.88 14.49
C SER A 32 -21.26 17.82 15.29
N GLY A 33 -21.37 18.64 16.35
CA GLY A 33 -22.58 18.76 17.18
C GLY A 33 -22.41 18.77 18.71
N LYS A 34 -21.20 18.60 19.28
CA LYS A 34 -21.02 18.81 20.73
C LYS A 34 -20.51 20.21 21.04
N SER A 35 -21.42 21.02 21.58
CA SER A 35 -21.17 22.33 22.20
C SER A 35 -20.13 22.21 23.31
N ASP A 36 -19.21 23.18 23.33
CA ASP A 36 -18.22 23.45 24.36
C ASP A 36 -18.81 23.29 25.76
N LYS A 37 -18.25 22.36 26.57
CA LYS A 37 -18.09 22.45 28.04
C LYS A 37 -17.09 21.38 28.48
N ASP A 38 -15.87 21.77 28.82
CA ASP A 38 -15.47 22.13 30.19
C ASP A 38 -13.93 22.06 30.30
N ASP A 39 -13.37 23.12 30.86
CA ASP A 39 -11.94 23.30 31.09
C ASP A 39 -11.46 22.33 32.20
N GLN A 40 -10.89 21.20 31.83
CA GLN A 40 -9.97 20.47 32.71
C GLN A 40 -8.68 20.17 31.97
N ARG A 41 -7.69 21.02 32.21
CA ARG A 41 -6.29 20.86 31.77
C ARG A 41 -5.64 19.75 32.59
N GLU A 42 -5.99 18.50 32.31
CA GLU A 42 -5.03 17.41 32.44
C GLU A 42 -4.03 17.56 31.29
N ILE A 43 -2.75 17.25 31.51
CA ILE A 43 -1.77 17.16 30.40
C ILE A 43 -2.11 15.88 29.62
N THR A 44 -3.24 15.93 28.93
CA THR A 44 -3.71 14.87 28.07
C THR A 44 -2.87 14.96 26.80
N GLU A 45 -2.23 13.86 26.41
CA GLU A 45 -1.59 13.73 25.11
C GLU A 45 -2.50 14.35 24.03
N VAL A 46 -2.03 15.42 23.40
CA VAL A 46 -2.83 16.15 22.40
C VAL A 46 -2.88 15.29 21.15
N LYS A 47 -3.96 14.51 21.00
CA LYS A 47 -4.18 13.69 19.81
C LYS A 47 -4.38 14.57 18.58
N PRO A 48 -3.71 14.29 17.45
CA PRO A 48 -3.92 15.03 16.20
C PRO A 48 -5.38 14.93 15.74
N SER A 49 -5.91 15.99 15.16
CA SER A 49 -7.31 16.01 14.69
C SER A 49 -7.48 15.24 13.38
N LEU A 50 -8.51 14.40 13.32
CA LEU A 50 -8.90 13.69 12.11
C LEU A 50 -9.69 14.64 11.20
N LEU A 51 -9.12 14.98 10.04
CA LEU A 51 -9.79 15.82 9.04
C LEU A 51 -10.74 14.99 8.16
N TRP A 52 -10.32 13.79 7.77
CA TRP A 52 -11.09 12.88 6.93
C TRP A 52 -10.55 11.45 7.04
N SER A 53 -11.42 10.47 6.79
CA SER A 53 -11.06 9.06 6.68
C SER A 53 -11.88 8.36 5.61
N ALA A 54 -11.26 7.46 4.86
CA ALA A 54 -11.94 6.44 4.07
C ALA A 54 -11.54 5.05 4.55
N LEU A 55 -12.48 4.12 4.36
CA LEU A 55 -12.32 2.71 4.68
C LEU A 55 -12.70 1.91 3.43
N TYR A 56 -11.94 0.87 3.13
CA TYR A 56 -12.25 -0.08 2.08
C TYR A 56 -11.91 -1.49 2.55
N LEU A 57 -12.51 -2.49 1.92
CA LEU A 57 -12.21 -3.89 2.14
C LEU A 57 -11.49 -4.43 0.91
N GLN A 58 -10.39 -5.15 1.12
CA GLN A 58 -9.67 -5.82 0.06
C GLN A 58 -9.74 -7.33 0.29
N GLU A 59 -10.25 -8.04 -0.72
CA GLU A 59 -10.20 -9.49 -0.72
C GLU A 59 -8.78 -9.96 -1.02
N LEU A 60 -8.25 -10.84 -0.17
CA LEU A 60 -6.92 -11.42 -0.33
C LEU A 60 -7.02 -12.68 -1.19
N THR A 61 -6.73 -12.53 -2.47
CA THR A 61 -6.64 -13.65 -3.41
C THR A 61 -5.19 -14.05 -3.64
N LYS A 62 -4.94 -15.37 -3.56
CA LYS A 62 -3.66 -15.95 -3.95
C LYS A 62 -3.63 -16.08 -5.47
N GLY A 63 -2.53 -15.66 -6.08
CA GLY A 63 -2.27 -15.89 -7.50
C GLY A 63 -2.23 -17.38 -7.82
N ALA A 64 -2.64 -17.74 -9.03
CA ALA A 64 -2.44 -19.09 -9.56
C ALA A 64 -1.68 -19.04 -10.88
N PHE A 65 -0.87 -20.08 -11.08
CA PHE A 65 0.02 -20.22 -12.21
C PHE A 65 -0.37 -21.45 -13.02
N GLU A 66 -1.43 -21.33 -13.81
CA GLU A 66 -1.95 -22.43 -14.65
C GLU A 66 -1.85 -22.08 -16.14
N SER A 67 -2.91 -22.35 -16.92
CA SER A 67 -3.07 -21.96 -18.33
C SER A 67 -3.25 -20.44 -18.48
N ILE A 68 -3.89 -19.80 -17.51
CA ILE A 68 -3.95 -18.35 -17.33
C ILE A 68 -3.23 -18.04 -16.03
N ASN A 69 -2.25 -17.15 -16.08
CA ASN A 69 -1.50 -16.72 -14.89
C ASN A 69 -2.10 -15.41 -14.37
N TYR A 70 -2.32 -15.32 -13.06
CA TYR A 70 -2.69 -14.07 -12.40
C TYR A 70 -1.88 -13.89 -11.12
N MET A 71 -1.56 -12.63 -10.82
CA MET A 71 -0.73 -12.27 -9.67
C MET A 71 -1.53 -12.28 -8.38
N THR A 72 -0.82 -12.53 -7.27
CA THR A 72 -1.35 -12.33 -5.92
C THR A 72 -1.74 -10.86 -5.72
N MET A 73 -2.88 -10.60 -5.09
CA MET A 73 -3.18 -9.26 -4.58
C MET A 73 -2.16 -8.86 -3.50
N PRO A 74 -1.96 -7.55 -3.22
CA PRO A 74 -1.18 -7.11 -2.07
C PRO A 74 -1.65 -7.85 -0.81
N ASP A 75 -0.72 -8.44 -0.08
CA ASP A 75 -1.00 -9.23 1.11
C ASP A 75 -1.12 -8.34 2.37
N GLU A 76 -1.38 -8.95 3.51
CA GLU A 76 -1.49 -8.26 4.80
C GLU A 76 -0.15 -7.70 5.32
N HIS A 77 0.95 -8.03 4.66
CA HIS A 77 2.30 -7.72 5.14
C HIS A 77 2.77 -6.35 4.64
N LEU A 78 3.55 -5.67 5.49
CA LEU A 78 4.12 -4.37 5.12
C LEU A 78 5.23 -4.49 4.06
N HIS A 79 5.86 -5.66 3.96
CA HIS A 79 7.01 -5.92 3.10
C HIS A 79 6.63 -6.74 1.87
N TYR A 80 7.16 -6.34 0.72
CA TYR A 80 6.85 -6.89 -0.61
C TYR A 80 7.45 -8.27 -0.93
N ASN A 81 7.97 -8.99 0.06
CA ASN A 81 8.73 -10.23 -0.17
C ASN A 81 7.88 -11.29 -0.90
N CYS A 82 6.62 -11.45 -0.51
CA CYS A 82 5.70 -12.40 -1.15
C CYS A 82 5.44 -12.03 -2.63
N LEU A 83 5.21 -10.74 -2.90
CA LEU A 83 5.00 -10.22 -4.25
C LEU A 83 6.24 -10.42 -5.13
N LEU A 84 7.44 -10.14 -4.60
CA LEU A 84 8.69 -10.30 -5.34
C LEU A 84 8.97 -11.78 -5.65
N ASP A 85 8.80 -12.66 -4.68
CA ASP A 85 9.00 -14.11 -4.85
C ASP A 85 8.03 -14.70 -5.88
N THR A 86 6.75 -14.35 -5.80
CA THR A 86 5.74 -14.81 -6.76
C THR A 86 5.97 -14.25 -8.16
N THR A 87 6.38 -12.99 -8.29
CA THR A 87 6.72 -12.37 -9.58
C THR A 87 7.94 -13.06 -10.21
N ALA A 88 8.99 -13.32 -9.43
CA ALA A 88 10.19 -14.00 -9.92
C ALA A 88 9.87 -15.42 -10.41
N LYS A 89 9.04 -16.16 -9.66
CA LYS A 89 8.57 -17.50 -10.06
C LYS A 89 7.75 -17.47 -11.35
N LEU A 90 6.87 -16.49 -11.50
CA LEU A 90 6.08 -16.31 -12.72
C LEU A 90 6.99 -16.02 -13.92
N PHE A 91 7.95 -15.11 -13.75
CA PHE A 91 8.92 -14.76 -14.80
C PHE A 91 9.67 -16.01 -15.29
N GLN A 92 10.22 -16.81 -14.37
CA GLN A 92 10.96 -18.02 -14.71
C GLN A 92 10.10 -19.07 -15.43
N LYS A 93 8.81 -19.14 -15.13
CA LYS A 93 7.87 -20.02 -15.84
C LYS A 93 7.65 -19.55 -17.28
N MET A 94 7.61 -18.24 -17.53
CA MET A 94 7.40 -17.66 -18.86
C MET A 94 8.68 -17.63 -19.70
N TYR A 95 9.83 -17.39 -19.08
CA TYR A 95 11.13 -17.26 -19.72
C TYR A 95 12.16 -18.18 -19.05
N PRO A 96 12.09 -19.51 -19.32
CA PRO A 96 13.00 -20.46 -18.68
C PRO A 96 14.46 -20.18 -19.04
N GLY A 97 15.31 -20.03 -18.03
CA GLY A 97 16.76 -19.84 -18.20
C GLY A 97 17.22 -18.38 -18.33
N GLU A 98 16.29 -17.43 -18.40
CA GLU A 98 16.61 -15.99 -18.35
C GLU A 98 16.82 -15.51 -16.91
N GLU A 99 17.73 -14.58 -16.69
CA GLU A 99 17.93 -13.96 -15.37
C GLU A 99 16.80 -12.97 -15.07
N PHE A 100 16.30 -12.96 -13.83
CA PHE A 100 15.29 -12.00 -13.40
C PHE A 100 15.95 -10.68 -12.96
N PHE A 101 15.71 -9.61 -13.72
CA PHE A 101 16.35 -8.29 -13.57
C PHE A 101 17.90 -8.34 -13.63
N PRO A 102 18.48 -8.74 -14.77
CA PRO A 102 19.93 -8.68 -14.94
C PRO A 102 20.42 -7.23 -14.84
N ARG A 103 21.64 -7.05 -14.35
CA ARG A 103 22.27 -5.71 -14.36
C ARG A 103 22.51 -5.27 -15.79
N THR A 104 22.00 -4.10 -16.15
CA THR A 104 22.35 -3.44 -17.41
C THR A 104 23.82 -3.04 -17.35
N ASN A 105 24.62 -3.42 -18.36
CA ASN A 105 25.95 -2.83 -18.51
C ASN A 105 25.81 -1.48 -19.19
N PRO A 106 26.54 -0.44 -18.76
CA PRO A 106 26.48 0.87 -19.38
C PRO A 106 26.95 0.87 -20.85
N SER A 107 27.61 -0.18 -21.31
CA SER A 107 27.97 -0.39 -22.72
C SER A 107 26.81 -0.86 -23.60
N ASP A 108 25.71 -1.31 -22.99
CA ASP A 108 24.51 -1.80 -23.68
C ASP A 108 23.46 -0.68 -23.85
N GLU A 109 23.72 0.52 -23.29
CA GLU A 109 22.99 1.75 -23.59
C GLU A 109 23.43 2.25 -24.97
N PHE A 110 22.54 2.14 -25.97
CA PHE A 110 22.77 2.72 -27.28
C PHE A 110 23.02 4.24 -27.17
N PRO A 111 24.09 4.78 -27.76
CA PRO A 111 24.27 6.22 -27.84
C PRO A 111 23.42 6.77 -28.99
N ASP A 112 22.10 6.78 -28.84
CA ASP A 112 21.18 7.42 -29.79
C ASP A 112 20.14 8.25 -29.03
N ASP A 113 20.62 9.26 -28.30
CA ASP A 113 19.87 10.51 -28.08
C ASP A 113 20.85 11.70 -28.06
N ALA A 114 21.74 11.73 -29.05
CA ALA A 114 22.66 12.83 -29.27
C ALA A 114 22.56 13.27 -30.73
N GLY A 115 21.48 13.98 -31.09
CA GLY A 115 21.48 14.76 -32.33
C GLY A 115 20.12 15.10 -32.92
N SER A 116 19.44 16.11 -32.38
CA SER A 116 18.85 17.21 -33.19
C SER A 116 18.24 18.29 -32.29
N GLU A 117 19.09 19.15 -31.74
CA GLU A 117 18.74 20.56 -31.58
C GLU A 117 19.35 21.34 -32.76
N LEU A 118 18.53 22.22 -33.35
CA LEU A 118 18.81 23.25 -34.38
C LEU A 118 18.94 22.82 -35.86
N GLU A 119 17.88 23.07 -36.65
CA GLU A 119 17.82 24.20 -37.62
C GLU A 119 16.54 24.10 -38.48
N THR A 120 15.54 24.96 -38.23
CA THR A 120 14.95 25.94 -39.19
C THR A 120 13.86 26.78 -38.54
#